data_AF-A0A933S0C9-F1
#
_entry.id   AF-A0A933S0C9-F1
#
_cell.length_a   1.000
_cell.length_b   1.000
_cell.length_c   1.000
_cell.angle_alpha   90.00
_cell.angle_beta   90.00
_cell.angle_gamma   90.00
#
_symmetry.space_group_name_H-M   'P 1'
#
loop_
_entity.id
_entity.type
_entity.pdbx_description
1 polymer ?
#
loop_
_entity_poly.entity_id
_entity_poly.type
_entity_poly.pdbx_seq_one_letter_code
_entity_poly.pdbx_strand_id
1 'polypeptide(L)'
;MRNLSRLATLSLLALTWAVPASAQAPVTPPPSTTYLLARLTAGTTLERYLQLARASFGQLDVNSDGRLTGADDEIRATMMAAQYRASAISQLIRADLNNDGAVTADELRALMRYEQRASQLGVTEAAYAERIDRVVADMMKPDADGDGRVTLAEAAAAFQSAPTFRVPGYRAPPTELQTLLAFDVDGDGALTLPELEAAYDVLFRTVDADGNGTVSAEELAAYRARLDEPNAALRREAAAAAERRQAERQRFNAERAQRAEAEAAERKRKEDEAHAKCAMPKASNAAKIVMLGLYETEALSSVALGSMDKVTHAGTITVEPGAEPLYLVITSYAAAIWHFSGAVDRIERVVLASLQATGATGLPAERLTQLAGSNCLPYFTELQSGETAKASGRVAEDAGRAPDLVVARYEVGGFSVPSGAVQRQTDPRKPQVMVIQKSGGSITIEGDASNIVVQTPSMRSVEAELRRFSPGGVMEVDASKVVSLLPAMPYDVLPQQAGLLQLMRSGALTRNQSGEFLIQRKIRYPAGLAGAHSVRFLLLKGVPQPDGDPAHSRVISEETGQPIGKP
;
A
#
# COMPACT_ATOMS: atom_id res chain seq x y z
N MET A 1 -52.99 64.72 -28.59
CA MET A 1 -53.29 65.90 -27.77
C MET A 1 -52.28 65.96 -26.62
N ARG A 2 -51.42 67.00 -26.63
CA ARG A 2 -50.61 67.67 -25.57
C ARG A 2 -50.10 66.83 -24.37
N ASN A 3 -48.86 66.90 -23.86
CA ASN A 3 -47.63 67.64 -24.18
C ASN A 3 -46.46 67.06 -23.32
N LEU A 4 -45.31 66.80 -23.96
CA LEU A 4 -43.92 67.17 -23.61
C LEU A 4 -43.34 67.03 -22.17
N SER A 5 -42.42 66.07 -22.03
CA SER A 5 -40.99 66.15 -21.63
C SER A 5 -40.45 66.89 -20.37
N ARG A 6 -39.63 66.12 -19.62
CA ARG A 6 -38.32 66.41 -18.94
C ARG A 6 -38.19 67.62 -17.99
N LEU A 7 -37.81 67.38 -16.73
CA LEU A 7 -36.50 67.73 -16.11
C LEU A 7 -36.53 67.58 -14.57
N ALA A 8 -35.34 67.30 -14.04
CA ALA A 8 -35.00 67.01 -12.65
C ALA A 8 -35.10 68.22 -11.70
N THR A 9 -35.30 67.96 -10.41
CA THR A 9 -34.62 68.69 -9.30
C THR A 9 -34.75 67.94 -7.97
N LEU A 10 -33.64 68.02 -7.22
CA LEU A 10 -33.41 67.49 -5.88
C LEU A 10 -34.46 67.93 -4.85
N SER A 11 -34.72 67.08 -3.86
CA SER A 11 -35.02 67.52 -2.49
C SER A 11 -34.55 66.48 -1.48
N LEU A 12 -33.46 66.82 -0.79
CA LEU A 12 -33.08 66.30 0.53
C LEU A 12 -34.25 66.53 1.50
N LEU A 13 -34.55 65.57 2.38
CA LEU A 13 -34.82 65.88 3.80
C LEU A 13 -34.68 64.62 4.69
N ALA A 14 -33.60 64.64 5.49
CA ALA A 14 -33.39 64.06 6.81
C ALA A 14 -33.94 62.64 7.14
N LEU A 15 -33.07 61.62 6.99
CA LEU A 15 -33.10 60.40 7.79
C LEU A 15 -32.64 60.74 9.23
N THR A 16 -33.55 60.63 10.20
CA THR A 16 -33.18 60.45 11.61
C THR A 16 -32.60 59.04 11.78
N TRP A 17 -31.29 58.95 12.00
CA TRP A 17 -30.65 57.72 12.45
C TRP A 17 -31.10 57.44 13.89
N ALA A 18 -32.07 56.54 14.06
CA ALA A 18 -32.18 55.79 15.29
C ALA A 18 -30.98 54.81 15.32
N VAL A 19 -29.92 55.21 16.01
CA VAL A 19 -28.81 54.31 16.34
C VAL A 19 -29.40 53.20 17.20
N PRO A 20 -29.37 51.92 16.79
CA PRO A 20 -29.73 50.85 17.71
C PRO A 20 -28.72 50.90 18.85
N ALA A 21 -29.22 50.98 20.08
CA ALA A 21 -28.42 50.89 21.27
C ALA A 21 -27.49 49.69 21.15
N SER A 22 -26.19 49.96 21.01
CA SER A 22 -25.15 48.94 21.02
C SER A 22 -25.34 48.13 22.29
N ALA A 23 -25.67 46.85 22.15
CA ALA A 23 -25.58 45.90 23.25
C ALA A 23 -24.15 46.00 23.79
N GLN A 24 -24.01 46.52 25.02
CA GLN A 24 -22.74 46.57 25.72
C GLN A 24 -22.22 45.14 25.77
N ALA A 25 -21.01 44.94 25.24
CA ALA A 25 -20.32 43.66 25.30
C ALA A 25 -20.26 43.20 26.77
N PRO A 26 -20.39 41.89 27.03
CA PRO A 26 -20.40 41.35 28.38
C PRO A 26 -19.13 41.79 29.12
N VAL A 27 -19.30 42.30 30.35
CA VAL A 27 -18.21 42.62 31.26
C VAL A 27 -17.66 41.30 31.83
N THR A 28 -16.98 40.52 31.00
CA THR A 28 -16.12 39.46 31.51
C THR A 28 -14.94 40.14 32.20
N PRO A 29 -14.67 39.85 33.48
CA PRO A 29 -13.46 40.36 34.13
C PRO A 29 -12.26 39.98 33.26
N PRO A 30 -11.30 40.90 33.00
CA PRO A 30 -10.14 40.56 32.20
C PRO A 30 -9.44 39.35 32.83
N PRO A 31 -8.85 38.44 32.04
CA PRO A 31 -8.25 37.20 32.52
C PRO A 31 -7.25 37.42 33.66
N SER A 32 -6.62 38.58 33.68
CA SER A 32 -5.75 39.12 34.72
C SER A 32 -6.42 39.21 36.10
N THR A 33 -7.64 39.76 36.18
CA THR A 33 -8.41 39.86 37.45
C THR A 33 -8.90 38.52 37.97
N THR A 34 -9.28 37.59 37.06
CA THR A 34 -9.68 36.22 37.44
C THR A 34 -8.50 35.45 38.04
N TYR A 35 -7.30 35.67 37.51
CA TYR A 35 -6.06 35.08 37.97
C TYR A 35 -5.68 35.53 39.39
N LEU A 36 -5.88 36.81 39.72
CA LEU A 36 -5.66 37.35 41.07
C LEU A 36 -6.71 36.82 42.07
N LEU A 37 -7.99 36.80 41.67
CA LEU A 37 -9.10 36.28 42.48
C LEU A 37 -8.97 34.79 42.85
N ALA A 38 -8.30 34.01 42.02
CA ALA A 38 -8.04 32.59 42.28
C ALA A 38 -7.04 32.38 43.44
N ARG A 39 -6.17 33.35 43.70
CA ARG A 39 -5.17 33.33 44.78
C ARG A 39 -5.67 33.96 46.08
N LEU A 40 -6.81 34.65 46.02
CA LEU A 40 -7.48 35.21 47.19
C LEU A 40 -8.33 34.13 47.88
N THR A 41 -8.03 33.84 49.14
CA THR A 41 -8.73 32.83 49.95
C THR A 41 -9.37 33.49 51.17
N ALA A 42 -10.48 32.94 51.66
CA ALA A 42 -11.14 33.45 52.86
C ALA A 42 -10.18 33.47 54.06
N GLY A 43 -10.19 34.57 54.82
CA GLY A 43 -9.35 34.81 55.99
C GLY A 43 -7.93 35.32 55.70
N THR A 44 -7.61 35.69 54.46
CA THR A 44 -6.31 36.33 54.14
C THR A 44 -6.33 37.82 54.46
N THR A 45 -5.28 38.29 55.14
CA THR A 45 -4.99 39.71 55.34
C THR A 45 -4.34 40.33 54.09
N LEU A 46 -4.43 41.65 53.95
CA LEU A 46 -3.78 42.38 52.86
C LEU A 46 -2.26 42.11 52.82
N GLU A 47 -1.59 42.14 53.96
CA GLU A 47 -0.14 41.90 54.04
C GLU A 47 0.24 40.49 53.55
N ARG A 48 -0.54 39.48 53.91
CA ARG A 48 -0.33 38.11 53.43
C ARG A 48 -0.56 37.99 51.94
N TYR A 49 -1.51 38.76 51.40
CA TYR A 49 -1.82 38.79 49.97
C TYR A 49 -0.72 39.50 49.16
N LEU A 50 -0.16 40.60 49.67
CA LEU A 50 0.99 41.28 49.07
C LEU A 50 2.27 40.44 49.15
N GLN A 51 2.46 39.65 50.22
CA GLN A 51 3.57 38.69 50.30
C GLN A 51 3.49 37.62 49.19
N LEU A 52 2.28 37.18 48.81
CA LEU A 52 2.11 36.28 47.67
C LEU A 52 2.47 36.96 46.34
N ALA A 53 2.15 38.25 46.19
CA ALA A 53 2.54 39.03 45.01
C ALA A 53 4.07 39.12 44.89
N ARG A 54 4.77 39.46 45.99
CA ARG A 54 6.25 39.51 46.05
C ARG A 54 6.89 38.16 45.75
N ALA A 55 6.37 37.08 46.36
CA ALA A 55 6.87 35.74 46.14
C ALA A 55 6.67 35.28 44.68
N SER A 56 5.54 35.63 44.08
CA SER A 56 5.27 35.34 42.66
C SER A 56 6.20 36.16 41.77
N PHE A 57 6.37 37.45 42.04
CA PHE A 57 7.28 38.33 41.30
C PHE A 57 8.71 37.75 41.26
N GLY A 58 9.27 37.38 42.41
CA GLY A 58 10.63 36.81 42.48
C GLY A 58 10.78 35.42 41.83
N GLN A 59 9.70 34.67 41.64
CA GLN A 59 9.73 33.41 40.86
C GLN A 59 9.66 33.64 39.36
N LEU A 60 9.08 34.77 38.95
CA LEU A 60 8.80 35.12 37.58
C LEU A 60 9.93 35.98 36.97
N ASP A 61 10.65 36.73 37.80
CA ASP A 61 11.86 37.51 37.47
C ASP A 61 13.08 36.57 37.45
N VAL A 62 13.29 35.93 36.31
CA VAL A 62 14.29 34.84 36.21
C VAL A 62 15.70 35.40 36.04
N ASN A 63 15.82 36.57 35.42
CA ASN A 63 17.11 37.24 35.26
C ASN A 63 17.47 38.14 36.47
N SER A 64 16.57 38.26 37.45
CA SER A 64 16.75 39.05 38.68
C SER A 64 17.01 40.53 38.44
N ASP A 65 16.47 41.08 37.35
CA ASP A 65 16.66 42.49 36.97
C ASP A 65 15.62 43.42 37.59
N GLY A 66 14.65 42.88 38.33
CA GLY A 66 13.59 43.63 38.98
C GLY A 66 12.45 44.07 38.05
N ARG A 67 12.38 43.52 36.83
CA ARG A 67 11.37 43.85 35.81
C ARG A 67 10.86 42.57 35.14
N LEU A 68 9.56 42.27 35.27
CA LEU A 68 8.96 41.17 34.53
C LEU A 68 8.72 41.59 33.09
N THR A 69 9.44 40.98 32.15
CA THR A 69 9.35 41.30 30.72
C THR A 69 9.10 40.06 29.87
N GLY A 70 8.97 40.26 28.54
CA GLY A 70 8.97 39.14 27.59
C GLY A 70 10.26 38.31 27.62
N ALA A 71 11.39 38.88 28.05
CA ALA A 71 12.66 38.16 28.16
C ALA A 71 12.61 37.06 29.23
N ASP A 72 11.88 37.28 30.33
CA ASP A 72 11.67 36.26 31.37
C ASP A 72 10.81 35.11 30.86
N ASP A 73 9.79 35.39 30.04
CA ASP A 73 8.96 34.36 29.41
C ASP A 73 9.80 33.50 28.44
N GLU A 74 10.71 34.12 27.69
CA GLU A 74 11.65 33.42 26.81
C GLU A 74 12.65 32.55 27.59
N ILE A 75 13.26 33.07 28.65
CA ILE A 75 14.20 32.30 29.49
C ILE A 75 13.47 31.11 30.12
N ARG A 76 12.25 31.32 30.63
CA ARG A 76 11.44 30.22 31.17
C ARG A 76 11.02 29.21 30.11
N ALA A 77 10.60 29.67 28.94
CA ALA A 77 10.22 28.79 27.84
C ALA A 77 11.40 27.93 27.38
N THR A 78 12.60 28.53 27.26
CA THR A 78 13.82 27.78 26.90
C THR A 78 14.23 26.78 27.98
N MET A 79 14.15 27.16 29.27
CA MET A 79 14.42 26.25 30.38
C MET A 79 13.41 25.10 30.46
N MET A 80 12.11 25.37 30.31
CA MET A 80 11.07 24.34 30.27
C MET A 80 11.25 23.40 29.08
N ALA A 81 11.56 23.93 27.90
CA ALA A 81 11.87 23.13 26.73
C ALA A 81 13.10 22.24 26.96
N ALA A 82 14.15 22.75 27.61
CA ALA A 82 15.34 21.97 27.96
C ALA A 82 15.03 20.86 28.97
N GLN A 83 14.25 21.16 30.02
CA GLN A 83 13.81 20.17 31.01
C GLN A 83 12.94 19.08 30.39
N TYR A 84 12.03 19.46 29.51
CA TYR A 84 11.18 18.51 28.79
C TYR A 84 11.99 17.59 27.87
N ARG A 85 12.98 18.13 27.14
CA ARG A 85 13.92 17.30 26.38
C ARG A 85 14.67 16.33 27.28
N ALA A 86 15.17 16.81 28.43
CA ALA A 86 15.88 15.96 29.37
C ALA A 86 15.00 14.84 29.95
N SER A 87 13.74 15.12 30.28
CA SER A 87 12.81 14.10 30.80
C SER A 87 12.43 13.07 29.74
N ALA A 88 12.17 13.49 28.50
CA ALA A 88 11.84 12.59 27.40
C ALA A 88 13.03 11.68 27.03
N ILE A 89 14.25 12.23 26.96
CA ILE A 89 15.47 11.44 26.74
C ILE A 89 15.66 10.44 27.88
N SER A 90 15.43 10.85 29.14
CA SER A 90 15.52 9.94 30.28
C SER A 90 14.51 8.79 30.20
N GLN A 91 13.30 9.02 29.65
CA GLN A 91 12.32 7.97 29.43
C GLN A 91 12.77 6.97 28.35
N LEU A 92 13.37 7.45 27.26
CA LEU A 92 13.91 6.57 26.21
C LEU A 92 15.07 5.72 26.74
N ILE A 93 15.98 6.30 27.52
CA ILE A 93 17.09 5.57 28.16
C ILE A 93 16.55 4.47 29.11
N ARG A 94 15.41 4.72 29.78
CA ARG A 94 14.78 3.70 30.63
C ARG A 94 14.12 2.58 29.84
N ALA A 95 13.68 2.87 28.61
CA ALA A 95 13.02 1.92 27.74
C ALA A 95 14.00 1.09 26.89
N ASP A 96 15.24 1.54 26.74
CA ASP A 96 16.34 0.80 26.11
C ASP A 96 16.85 -0.28 27.08
N LEU A 97 16.29 -1.48 26.98
CA LEU A 97 16.56 -2.58 27.91
C LEU A 97 17.87 -3.30 27.60
N ASN A 98 18.29 -3.28 26.33
CA ASN A 98 19.52 -3.93 25.88
C ASN A 98 20.71 -2.95 25.78
N ASN A 99 20.47 -1.66 26.02
CA ASN A 99 21.45 -0.55 26.00
C ASN A 99 22.16 -0.43 24.64
N ASP A 100 21.42 -0.58 23.54
CA ASP A 100 21.94 -0.42 22.18
C ASP A 100 21.68 0.96 21.56
N GLY A 101 21.04 1.85 22.33
CA GLY A 101 20.79 3.24 21.95
C GLY A 101 19.54 3.46 21.11
N ALA A 102 18.71 2.42 20.90
CA ALA A 102 17.46 2.51 20.17
C ALA A 102 16.35 1.70 20.82
N VAL A 103 15.20 2.33 21.07
CA VAL A 103 14.07 1.66 21.74
C VAL A 103 13.19 0.98 20.72
N THR A 104 12.97 -0.32 20.87
CA THR A 104 12.07 -1.11 20.01
C THR A 104 10.67 -1.26 20.62
N ALA A 105 9.68 -1.58 19.77
CA ALA A 105 8.32 -1.87 20.23
C ALA A 105 8.27 -3.03 21.25
N ASP A 106 9.16 -4.02 21.12
CA ASP A 106 9.22 -5.17 22.02
C ASP A 106 9.77 -4.79 23.40
N GLU A 107 10.76 -3.91 23.45
CA GLU A 107 11.30 -3.39 24.71
C GLU A 107 10.27 -2.51 25.45
N LEU A 108 9.52 -1.70 24.71
CA LEU A 108 8.39 -0.95 25.29
C LEU A 108 7.32 -1.91 25.83
N ARG A 109 6.94 -2.96 25.11
CA ARG A 109 5.99 -3.96 25.63
C ARG A 109 6.50 -4.61 26.91
N ALA A 110 7.79 -4.97 26.96
CA ALA A 110 8.41 -5.58 28.12
C ALA A 110 8.42 -4.63 29.34
N LEU A 111 8.82 -3.36 29.13
CA LEU A 111 8.80 -2.32 30.16
C LEU A 111 7.37 -2.09 30.68
N MET A 112 6.39 -1.94 29.79
CA MET A 112 5.00 -1.67 30.17
C MET A 112 4.38 -2.82 30.96
N ARG A 113 4.69 -4.08 30.60
CA ARG A 113 4.29 -5.26 31.39
C ARG A 113 4.87 -5.23 32.80
N TYR A 114 6.12 -4.79 32.94
CA TYR A 114 6.79 -4.70 34.22
C TYR A 114 6.22 -3.56 35.10
N GLU A 115 6.07 -2.35 34.55
CA GLU A 115 5.57 -1.19 35.30
C GLU A 115 4.10 -1.34 35.68
N GLN A 116 3.27 -1.87 34.77
CA GLN A 116 1.84 -2.00 34.98
C GLN A 116 1.42 -3.33 35.62
N ARG A 117 2.38 -4.14 36.11
CA ARG A 117 2.12 -5.42 36.80
C ARG A 117 1.12 -5.30 37.96
N ALA A 118 1.12 -4.17 38.66
CA ALA A 118 0.21 -3.91 39.79
C ALA A 118 -1.23 -3.60 39.32
N SER A 119 -1.39 -3.05 38.12
CA SER A 119 -2.70 -2.75 37.51
C SER A 119 -3.35 -3.95 36.81
N GLN A 120 -2.69 -5.11 36.85
CA GLN A 120 -3.16 -6.36 36.26
C GLN A 120 -4.27 -7.05 37.09
N LEU A 121 -4.48 -6.62 38.34
CA LEU A 121 -5.51 -7.16 39.23
C LEU A 121 -6.91 -6.82 38.73
N GLY A 122 -7.58 -7.79 38.10
CA GLY A 122 -8.99 -7.70 37.70
C GLY A 122 -9.26 -7.36 36.23
N VAL A 123 -8.23 -7.32 35.37
CA VAL A 123 -8.38 -7.09 33.92
C VAL A 123 -8.05 -8.38 33.16
N THR A 124 -8.86 -8.75 32.17
CA THR A 124 -8.58 -9.89 31.29
C THR A 124 -7.29 -9.67 30.50
N GLU A 125 -6.50 -10.72 30.29
CA GLU A 125 -5.22 -10.68 29.59
C GLU A 125 -5.29 -10.02 28.20
N ALA A 126 -6.37 -10.26 27.45
CA ALA A 126 -6.61 -9.64 26.15
C ALA A 126 -6.77 -8.10 26.21
N ALA A 127 -7.57 -7.60 27.15
CA ALA A 127 -7.78 -6.15 27.32
C ALA A 127 -6.52 -5.43 27.85
N TYR A 128 -5.66 -6.15 28.57
CA TYR A 128 -4.37 -5.65 29.02
C TYR A 128 -3.37 -5.55 27.86
N ALA A 129 -3.32 -6.57 26.99
CA ALA A 129 -2.49 -6.55 25.78
C ALA A 129 -2.89 -5.39 24.85
N GLU A 130 -4.18 -5.20 24.59
CA GLU A 130 -4.67 -4.10 23.75
C GLU A 130 -4.35 -2.71 24.33
N ARG A 131 -4.32 -2.58 25.66
CA ARG A 131 -3.91 -1.33 26.33
C ARG A 131 -2.42 -1.07 26.12
N ILE A 132 -1.59 -2.11 26.28
CA ILE A 132 -0.15 -2.00 26.06
C ILE A 132 0.13 -1.62 24.60
N ASP A 133 -0.51 -2.28 23.64
CA ASP A 133 -0.28 -2.00 22.21
C ASP A 133 -0.67 -0.57 21.83
N ARG A 134 -1.74 -0.01 22.42
CA ARG A 134 -2.09 1.41 22.23
C ARG A 134 -1.01 2.36 22.73
N VAL A 135 -0.48 2.10 23.94
CA VAL A 135 0.57 2.94 24.52
C VAL A 135 1.88 2.81 23.73
N VAL A 136 2.23 1.59 23.32
CA VAL A 136 3.41 1.33 22.48
C VAL A 136 3.27 2.06 21.14
N ALA A 137 2.10 2.04 20.50
CA ALA A 137 1.86 2.76 19.26
C ALA A 137 2.00 4.29 19.44
N ASP A 138 1.56 4.85 20.57
CA ASP A 138 1.74 6.27 20.87
C ASP A 138 3.21 6.62 21.11
N MET A 139 3.97 5.75 21.77
CA MET A 139 5.40 5.94 22.05
C MET A 139 6.30 5.72 20.83
N MET A 140 5.83 4.96 19.82
CA MET A 140 6.53 4.71 18.55
C MET A 140 6.25 5.79 17.48
N LYS A 141 5.35 6.75 17.73
CA LYS A 141 5.09 7.88 16.80
C LYS A 141 6.33 8.67 16.34
N PRO A 142 7.41 8.81 17.14
CA PRO A 142 8.63 9.49 16.70
C PRO A 142 9.44 8.74 15.65
N ASP A 143 9.19 7.45 15.40
CA ASP A 143 9.85 6.63 14.35
C ASP A 143 9.52 7.22 12.97
N ALA A 144 10.42 8.07 12.47
CA ALA A 144 10.20 8.89 11.29
C ALA A 144 10.60 8.16 9.99
N ASP A 145 11.53 7.23 10.06
CA ASP A 145 11.99 6.43 8.92
C ASP A 145 11.29 5.06 8.82
N GLY A 146 10.51 4.69 9.84
CA GLY A 146 9.64 3.51 9.83
C GLY A 146 10.41 2.20 9.99
N ASP A 147 11.59 2.25 10.60
CA ASP A 147 12.45 1.09 10.78
C ASP A 147 12.06 0.23 12.00
N GLY A 148 11.05 0.67 12.77
CA GLY A 148 10.52 -0.02 13.94
C GLY A 148 11.32 0.21 15.22
N ARG A 149 12.26 1.17 15.20
CA ARG A 149 13.08 1.58 16.32
C ARG A 149 12.92 3.09 16.51
N VAL A 150 13.04 3.56 17.75
CA VAL A 150 13.10 5.00 18.04
C VAL A 150 14.49 5.28 18.59
N THR A 151 15.31 5.88 17.75
CA THR A 151 16.64 6.36 18.11
C THR A 151 16.57 7.69 18.85
N LEU A 152 17.64 8.03 19.57
CA LEU A 152 17.77 9.34 20.20
C LEU A 152 17.69 10.49 19.18
N ALA A 153 18.10 10.24 17.93
CA ALA A 153 18.08 11.23 16.85
C ALA A 153 16.66 11.47 16.33
N GLU A 154 15.87 10.41 16.07
CA GLU A 154 14.46 10.54 15.69
C GLU A 154 13.65 11.20 16.80
N ALA A 155 13.88 10.77 18.05
CA ALA A 155 13.25 11.39 19.20
C ALA A 155 13.59 12.88 19.28
N ALA A 156 14.88 13.24 19.19
CA ALA A 156 15.31 14.64 19.19
C ALA A 156 14.72 15.45 18.03
N ALA A 157 14.58 14.87 16.82
CA ALA A 157 13.99 15.52 15.66
C ALA A 157 12.48 15.73 15.81
N ALA A 158 11.77 14.76 16.39
CA ALA A 158 10.36 14.89 16.76
C ALA A 158 10.15 16.00 17.80
N PHE A 159 11.10 16.22 18.72
CA PHE A 159 11.05 17.31 19.69
C PHE A 159 11.43 18.68 19.10
N GLN A 160 12.38 18.73 18.15
CA GLN A 160 12.77 19.98 17.47
C GLN A 160 11.66 20.52 16.56
N SER A 161 10.84 19.63 15.98
CA SER A 161 9.71 20.00 15.12
C SER A 161 8.46 20.42 15.90
N ALA A 162 8.45 20.28 17.24
CA ALA A 162 7.34 20.68 18.11
C ALA A 162 7.82 21.50 19.34
N PRO A 163 8.42 22.69 19.17
CA PRO A 163 8.85 23.54 20.30
C PRO A 163 7.66 24.07 21.12
N THR A 164 6.43 23.95 20.60
CA THR A 164 5.19 24.10 21.33
C THR A 164 4.28 22.95 20.92
N PHE A 165 3.94 22.05 21.85
CA PHE A 165 2.84 21.11 21.65
C PHE A 165 1.53 21.91 21.63
N ARG A 166 1.25 22.62 20.54
CA ARG A 166 -0.10 23.06 20.19
C ARG A 166 -0.86 21.80 19.77
N VAL A 167 -1.54 21.17 20.73
CA VAL A 167 -2.58 20.18 20.40
C VAL A 167 -3.55 20.89 19.45
N PRO A 168 -3.87 20.33 18.26
CA PRO A 168 -4.88 20.91 17.39
C PRO A 168 -6.22 21.01 18.16
N GLY A 169 -6.65 22.23 18.47
CA GLY A 169 -7.86 22.49 19.26
C GLY A 169 -7.64 22.80 20.76
N TYR A 170 -6.40 22.80 21.25
CA TYR A 170 -6.06 23.25 22.61
C TYR A 170 -5.18 24.50 22.52
N ARG A 171 -5.75 25.67 22.83
CA ARG A 171 -4.96 26.88 23.09
C ARG A 171 -4.35 26.67 24.47
N ALA A 172 -3.02 26.55 24.57
CA ALA A 172 -2.36 26.56 25.87
C ALA A 172 -2.86 27.80 26.64
N PRO A 173 -3.27 27.66 27.92
CA PRO A 173 -3.68 28.83 28.70
C PRO A 173 -2.54 29.86 28.70
N PRO A 174 -2.85 31.17 28.67
CA PRO A 174 -1.82 32.21 28.71
C PRO A 174 -0.86 31.96 29.87
N THR A 175 0.44 32.13 29.66
CA THR A 175 1.42 31.93 30.74
C THR A 175 1.11 32.91 31.89
N GLU A 176 1.49 32.51 33.09
CA GLU A 176 1.33 33.30 34.31
C GLU A 176 1.88 34.73 34.15
N LEU A 177 3.02 34.86 33.44
CA LEU A 177 3.61 36.13 33.03
C LEU A 177 2.71 36.93 32.08
N GLN A 178 2.21 36.33 31.00
CA GLN A 178 1.34 37.00 30.02
C GLN A 178 0.03 37.52 30.65
N THR A 179 -0.47 36.83 31.67
CA THR A 179 -1.68 37.23 32.39
C THR A 179 -1.40 38.41 33.34
N LEU A 180 -0.18 38.51 33.88
CA LEU A 180 0.25 39.57 34.78
C LEU A 180 0.73 40.83 34.04
N LEU A 181 1.38 40.68 32.88
CA LEU A 181 1.77 41.80 32.01
C LEU A 181 0.57 42.64 31.53
N ALA A 182 -0.66 42.10 31.62
CA ALA A 182 -1.88 42.87 31.38
C ALA A 182 -2.20 43.91 32.49
N PHE A 183 -1.43 43.94 33.59
CA PHE A 183 -1.50 44.95 34.65
C PHE A 183 -0.38 46.00 34.55
N ASP A 184 0.39 45.99 33.47
CA ASP A 184 1.33 47.06 33.14
C ASP A 184 0.54 48.39 32.97
N VAL A 185 0.62 49.25 33.99
CA VAL A 185 -0.21 50.46 34.11
C VAL A 185 0.32 51.58 33.22
N ASP A 186 1.64 51.67 33.06
CA ASP A 186 2.27 52.73 32.27
C ASP A 186 2.52 52.30 30.81
N GLY A 187 2.36 51.02 30.51
CA GLY A 187 2.42 50.45 29.17
C GLY A 187 3.85 50.41 28.62
N ASP A 188 4.86 50.42 29.48
CA ASP A 188 6.26 50.41 29.11
C ASP A 188 6.77 49.02 28.68
N GLY A 189 5.92 47.99 28.81
CA GLY A 189 6.19 46.61 28.43
C GLY A 189 6.90 45.81 29.52
N ALA A 190 7.05 46.37 30.73
CA ALA A 190 7.63 45.70 31.87
C ALA A 190 6.75 45.89 33.12
N LEU A 191 6.43 44.79 33.81
CA LEU A 191 5.71 44.88 35.08
C LEU A 191 6.72 44.93 36.23
N THR A 192 6.68 46.01 37.02
CA THR A 192 7.52 46.19 38.21
C THR A 192 6.81 45.73 39.48
N LEU A 193 7.57 45.50 40.56
CA LEU A 193 7.01 45.06 41.84
C LEU A 193 5.97 46.05 42.42
N PRO A 194 6.20 47.38 42.41
CA PRO A 194 5.20 48.35 42.89
C PRO A 194 3.88 48.33 42.11
N GLU A 195 3.94 48.10 40.79
CA GLU A 195 2.76 48.04 39.93
C GLU A 195 1.94 46.77 40.19
N LEU A 196 2.61 45.65 40.37
CA LEU A 196 1.97 44.40 40.76
C LEU A 196 1.32 44.51 42.15
N GLU A 197 2.00 45.12 43.13
CA GLU A 197 1.44 45.35 44.46
C GLU A 197 0.21 46.26 44.41
N ALA A 198 0.22 47.30 43.59
CA ALA A 198 -0.94 48.17 43.39
C ALA A 198 -2.14 47.41 42.79
N ALA A 199 -1.92 46.52 41.82
CA ALA A 199 -2.99 45.70 41.26
C ALA A 199 -3.60 44.72 42.30
N TYR A 200 -2.76 44.14 43.17
CA TYR A 200 -3.23 43.29 44.28
C TYR A 200 -4.01 44.10 45.34
N ASP A 201 -3.56 45.29 45.70
CA ASP A 201 -4.24 46.17 46.66
C ASP A 201 -5.62 46.63 46.15
N VAL A 202 -5.71 47.06 44.89
CA VAL A 202 -6.98 47.48 44.27
C VAL A 202 -8.00 46.34 44.29
N LEU A 203 -7.60 45.13 43.92
CA LEU A 203 -8.50 43.99 43.94
C LEU A 203 -8.89 43.60 45.37
N PHE A 204 -7.95 43.57 46.30
CA PHE A 204 -8.21 43.23 47.69
C PHE A 204 -9.27 44.16 48.30
N ARG A 205 -9.13 45.48 48.12
CA ARG A 205 -10.10 46.49 48.59
C ARG A 205 -11.44 46.44 47.87
N THR A 206 -11.47 45.90 46.64
CA THR A 206 -12.72 45.70 45.91
C THR A 206 -13.51 44.52 46.48
N VAL A 207 -12.83 43.54 47.08
CA VAL A 207 -13.44 42.34 47.69
C VAL A 207 -13.71 42.53 49.18
N ASP A 208 -12.82 43.21 49.92
CA ASP A 208 -12.98 43.63 51.33
C ASP A 208 -13.98 44.79 51.42
N ALA A 209 -15.27 44.47 51.50
CA ALA A 209 -16.35 45.44 51.41
C ALA A 209 -16.61 46.16 52.74
N ASP A 210 -16.29 45.51 53.86
CA ASP A 210 -16.43 46.08 55.20
C ASP A 210 -15.17 46.87 55.66
N GLY A 211 -14.06 46.76 54.92
CA GLY A 211 -12.84 47.54 55.13
C GLY A 211 -12.08 47.13 56.39
N ASN A 212 -12.28 45.91 56.87
CA ASN A 212 -11.68 45.42 58.10
C ASN A 212 -10.24 44.90 57.90
N GLY A 213 -9.74 44.85 56.66
CA GLY A 213 -8.39 44.39 56.31
C GLY A 213 -8.25 42.87 56.15
N THR A 214 -9.36 42.12 56.16
CA THR A 214 -9.43 40.67 55.97
C THR A 214 -10.62 40.28 55.09
N VAL A 215 -10.38 39.51 54.03
CA VAL A 215 -11.47 39.05 53.15
C VAL A 215 -12.21 37.87 53.78
N SER A 216 -13.49 38.05 54.12
CA SER A 216 -14.35 36.99 54.66
C SER A 216 -14.80 35.98 53.59
N ALA A 217 -15.32 34.83 54.03
CA ALA A 217 -15.86 33.82 53.11
C ALA A 217 -17.11 34.34 52.38
N GLU A 218 -17.90 35.15 53.07
CA GLU A 218 -19.14 35.75 52.60
C GLU A 218 -18.88 36.82 51.53
N GLU A 219 -17.88 37.69 51.73
CA GLU A 219 -17.49 38.73 50.76
C GLU A 219 -16.92 38.13 49.47
N LEU A 220 -16.05 37.13 49.61
CA LEU A 220 -15.48 36.42 48.47
C LEU A 220 -16.57 35.67 47.68
N ALA A 221 -17.52 35.05 48.36
CA ALA A 221 -18.65 34.37 47.73
C ALA A 221 -19.60 35.35 47.02
N ALA A 222 -19.90 36.49 47.64
CA ALA A 222 -20.73 37.54 47.05
C ALA A 222 -20.09 38.14 45.79
N TYR A 223 -18.78 38.38 45.83
CA TYR A 223 -18.03 38.87 44.67
C TYR A 223 -18.00 37.85 43.52
N ARG A 224 -17.76 36.56 43.83
CA ARG A 224 -17.81 35.48 42.83
C ARG A 224 -19.21 35.28 42.24
N ALA A 225 -20.27 35.35 43.05
CA ALA A 225 -21.64 35.23 42.57
C ALA A 225 -22.04 36.34 41.59
N ARG A 226 -21.59 37.58 41.82
CA ARG A 226 -21.79 38.71 40.88
C ARG A 226 -21.10 38.50 39.53
N LEU A 227 -20.00 37.74 39.48
CA LEU A 227 -19.29 37.42 38.25
C LEU A 227 -19.90 36.23 37.48
N ASP A 228 -20.63 35.34 38.16
CA ASP A 228 -21.21 34.13 37.58
C ASP A 228 -22.59 34.33 36.92
N GLU A 229 -23.38 35.32 37.36
CA GLU A 229 -24.74 35.61 36.87
C GLU A 229 -24.86 35.77 35.34
N PRO A 230 -24.00 36.56 34.65
CA PRO A 230 -24.09 36.73 33.20
C PRO A 230 -23.72 35.47 32.39
N ASN A 231 -23.00 34.52 33.00
CA ASN A 231 -22.39 33.36 32.32
C ASN A 231 -23.25 32.10 32.33
N ALA A 232 -24.36 32.08 33.07
CA ALA A 232 -25.23 30.90 33.17
C ALA A 232 -26.04 30.65 31.88
N ALA A 233 -26.53 31.69 31.22
CA ALA A 233 -27.30 31.59 29.98
C ALA A 233 -26.42 31.10 28.81
N LEU A 234 -25.22 31.67 28.66
CA LEU A 234 -24.25 31.30 27.64
C LEU A 234 -23.79 29.84 27.76
N ARG A 235 -23.61 29.34 29.00
CA ARG A 235 -23.27 27.92 29.26
C ARG A 235 -24.38 26.98 28.78
N ARG A 236 -25.65 27.35 28.95
CA ARG A 236 -26.80 26.56 28.48
C ARG A 236 -26.89 26.54 26.95
N GLU A 237 -26.67 27.68 26.29
CA GLU A 237 -26.64 27.76 24.84
C GLU A 237 -25.47 26.98 24.22
N ALA A 238 -24.28 27.08 24.83
CA ALA A 238 -23.10 26.32 24.41
C ALA A 238 -23.30 24.80 24.57
N ALA A 239 -23.92 24.35 25.67
CA ALA A 239 -24.28 22.96 25.87
C ALA A 239 -25.28 22.48 24.80
N ALA A 240 -26.35 23.23 24.55
CA ALA A 240 -27.34 22.90 23.52
C ALA A 240 -26.76 22.93 22.09
N ALA A 241 -25.74 23.76 21.82
CA ALA A 241 -25.02 23.76 20.55
C ALA A 241 -24.09 22.54 20.42
N ALA A 242 -23.44 22.13 21.52
CA ALA A 242 -22.59 20.94 21.54
C ALA A 242 -23.39 19.66 21.31
N GLU A 243 -24.57 19.52 21.93
CA GLU A 243 -25.47 18.38 21.73
C GLU A 243 -25.95 18.29 20.27
N ARG A 244 -26.30 19.42 19.65
CA ARG A 244 -26.68 19.45 18.22
C ARG A 244 -25.55 18.98 17.31
N ARG A 245 -24.32 19.45 17.54
CA ARG A 245 -23.13 18.99 16.79
C ARG A 245 -22.86 17.50 17.01
N GLN A 246 -23.06 16.99 18.22
CA GLN A 246 -22.91 15.56 18.50
C GLN A 246 -23.95 14.73 17.75
N ALA A 247 -25.21 15.16 17.73
CA ALA A 247 -26.28 14.49 16.99
C ALA A 247 -26.03 14.50 15.47
N GLU A 248 -25.57 15.61 14.90
CA GLU A 248 -25.17 15.70 13.49
C GLU A 248 -24.00 14.76 13.17
N ARG A 249 -22.98 14.72 14.03
CA ARG A 249 -21.82 13.83 13.86
C ARG A 249 -22.21 12.36 13.95
N GLN A 250 -23.14 12.00 14.85
CA GLN A 250 -23.69 10.64 14.94
C GLN A 250 -24.46 10.27 13.68
N ARG A 251 -25.29 11.17 13.15
CA ARG A 251 -26.03 10.95 11.88
C ARG A 251 -25.07 10.75 10.71
N PHE A 252 -24.06 11.61 10.58
CA PHE A 252 -23.06 11.49 9.53
C PHE A 252 -22.27 10.18 9.62
N ASN A 253 -21.87 9.77 10.82
CA ASN A 253 -21.17 8.50 11.04
C ASN A 253 -22.07 7.30 10.71
N ALA A 254 -23.35 7.35 11.09
CA ALA A 254 -24.32 6.29 10.76
C ALA A 254 -24.56 6.18 9.24
N GLU A 255 -24.69 7.30 8.53
CA GLU A 255 -24.83 7.31 7.08
C GLU A 255 -23.57 6.77 6.40
N ARG A 256 -22.37 7.14 6.87
CA ARG A 256 -21.11 6.57 6.36
C ARG A 256 -21.01 5.07 6.60
N ALA A 257 -21.43 4.57 7.76
CA ALA A 257 -21.45 3.15 8.06
C ALA A 257 -22.39 2.39 7.12
N GLN A 258 -23.61 2.90 6.92
CA GLN A 258 -24.58 2.32 5.98
C GLN A 258 -24.07 2.29 4.53
N ARG A 259 -23.43 3.37 4.07
CA ARG A 259 -22.80 3.41 2.75
C ARG A 259 -21.67 2.38 2.63
N ALA A 260 -20.81 2.28 3.64
CA ALA A 260 -19.71 1.32 3.64
C ALA A 260 -20.22 -0.14 3.63
N GLU A 261 -21.28 -0.43 4.37
CA GLU A 261 -21.96 -1.74 4.36
C GLU A 261 -22.60 -2.05 3.00
N ALA A 262 -23.30 -1.07 2.40
CA ALA A 262 -23.90 -1.25 1.08
C ALA A 262 -22.84 -1.49 -0.01
N GLU A 263 -21.74 -0.72 0.01
CA GLU A 263 -20.60 -0.93 -0.89
C GLU A 263 -19.93 -2.29 -0.66
N ALA A 264 -19.81 -2.75 0.59
CA ALA A 264 -19.27 -4.06 0.91
C ALA A 264 -20.18 -5.20 0.40
N ALA A 265 -21.51 -5.04 0.53
CA ALA A 265 -22.47 -6.00 0.01
C ALA A 265 -22.47 -6.03 -1.53
N GLU A 266 -22.33 -4.89 -2.20
CA GLU A 266 -22.20 -4.83 -3.65
C GLU A 266 -20.90 -5.47 -4.15
N ARG A 267 -19.77 -5.22 -3.47
CA ARG A 267 -18.49 -5.90 -3.76
C ARG A 267 -18.65 -7.41 -3.65
N LYS A 268 -19.22 -7.87 -2.53
CA LYS A 268 -19.48 -9.30 -2.30
C LYS A 268 -20.37 -9.91 -3.39
N ARG A 269 -21.45 -9.23 -3.79
CA ARG A 269 -22.33 -9.73 -4.86
C ARG A 269 -21.60 -9.86 -6.20
N LYS A 270 -20.75 -8.87 -6.55
CA LYS A 270 -19.94 -8.92 -7.78
C LYS A 270 -18.90 -10.04 -7.71
N GLU A 271 -18.31 -10.27 -6.56
CA GLU A 271 -17.41 -11.40 -6.30
C GLU A 271 -18.14 -12.75 -6.46
N ASP A 272 -19.33 -12.90 -5.87
CA ASP A 272 -20.17 -14.10 -5.98
C ASP A 272 -20.60 -14.37 -7.45
N GLU A 273 -21.02 -13.33 -8.17
CA GLU A 273 -21.36 -13.40 -9.61
C GLU A 273 -20.15 -13.76 -10.48
N ALA A 274 -18.95 -13.27 -10.14
CA ALA A 274 -17.71 -13.66 -10.81
C ALA A 274 -17.30 -15.10 -10.47
N HIS A 275 -17.46 -15.52 -9.20
CA HIS A 275 -17.18 -16.86 -8.71
C HIS A 275 -18.03 -17.91 -9.42
N ALA A 276 -19.31 -17.61 -9.69
CA ALA A 276 -20.23 -18.50 -10.40
C ALA A 276 -19.76 -18.85 -11.82
N LYS A 277 -19.04 -17.94 -12.49
CA LYS A 277 -18.45 -18.19 -13.82
C LYS A 277 -17.16 -19.03 -13.75
N CYS A 278 -16.57 -19.14 -12.56
CA CYS A 278 -15.35 -19.86 -12.28
C CYS A 278 -15.61 -21.21 -11.59
N ALA A 279 -16.86 -21.68 -11.57
CA ALA A 279 -17.25 -22.89 -10.86
C ALA A 279 -16.59 -24.15 -11.46
N MET A 280 -15.92 -24.92 -10.61
CA MET A 280 -15.37 -26.23 -10.96
C MET A 280 -16.39 -27.34 -10.69
N PRO A 281 -16.46 -28.38 -11.54
CA PRO A 281 -17.23 -29.58 -11.22
C PRO A 281 -16.74 -30.25 -9.93
N LYS A 282 -17.65 -30.87 -9.19
CA LYS A 282 -17.26 -31.67 -8.02
C LYS A 282 -16.47 -32.90 -8.44
N ALA A 283 -15.41 -33.22 -7.70
CA ALA A 283 -14.67 -34.46 -7.86
C ALA A 283 -15.41 -35.62 -7.17
N SER A 284 -15.33 -36.82 -7.73
CA SER A 284 -15.84 -38.01 -7.05
C SER A 284 -15.04 -38.33 -5.78
N ASN A 285 -15.66 -39.06 -4.84
CA ASN A 285 -14.99 -39.48 -3.60
C ASN A 285 -13.83 -40.45 -3.83
N ALA A 286 -13.79 -41.15 -4.97
CA ALA A 286 -12.73 -42.08 -5.32
C ALA A 286 -11.59 -41.40 -6.11
N ALA A 287 -11.80 -40.19 -6.64
CA ALA A 287 -10.80 -39.50 -7.43
C ALA A 287 -9.67 -38.98 -6.57
N LYS A 288 -8.44 -39.08 -7.09
CA LYS A 288 -7.27 -38.40 -6.57
C LYS A 288 -7.14 -37.04 -7.25
N ILE A 289 -7.19 -35.97 -6.46
CA ILE A 289 -7.10 -34.58 -6.93
C ILE A 289 -5.63 -34.19 -6.99
N VAL A 290 -5.12 -33.97 -8.19
CA VAL A 290 -3.75 -33.51 -8.44
C VAL A 290 -3.79 -32.08 -8.96
N MET A 291 -2.95 -31.23 -8.41
CA MET A 291 -2.88 -29.82 -8.76
C MET A 291 -1.47 -29.45 -9.21
N LEU A 292 -1.36 -28.83 -10.38
CA LEU A 292 -0.11 -28.37 -10.97
C LEU A 292 -0.18 -26.85 -11.18
N GLY A 293 0.72 -26.12 -10.53
CA GLY A 293 0.93 -24.69 -10.75
C GLY A 293 2.26 -24.44 -11.46
N LEU A 294 2.22 -23.57 -12.47
CA LEU A 294 3.41 -23.20 -13.23
C LEU A 294 3.36 -21.80 -13.85
N TYR A 295 4.52 -21.31 -14.29
CA TYR A 295 4.57 -20.10 -15.10
C TYR A 295 4.37 -20.44 -16.57
N GLU A 296 5.22 -21.29 -17.14
CA GLU A 296 5.19 -21.72 -18.55
C GLU A 296 5.79 -23.12 -18.76
N THR A 297 5.71 -23.66 -19.98
CA THR A 297 6.30 -24.98 -20.29
C THR A 297 7.58 -24.82 -21.11
N GLU A 298 8.45 -25.83 -21.06
CA GLU A 298 9.79 -25.79 -21.70
C GLU A 298 9.75 -25.76 -23.23
N ALA A 299 8.63 -26.13 -23.86
CA ALA A 299 8.47 -26.20 -25.31
C ALA A 299 7.46 -25.16 -25.83
N LEU A 300 7.73 -24.63 -27.02
CA LEU A 300 6.81 -23.79 -27.78
C LEU A 300 5.81 -24.66 -28.55
N SER A 301 4.59 -24.18 -28.73
CA SER A 301 3.58 -24.82 -29.57
C SER A 301 3.73 -24.39 -31.03
N SER A 302 3.54 -25.31 -31.98
CA SER A 302 3.33 -24.94 -33.40
C SER A 302 1.94 -24.36 -33.70
N VAL A 303 1.05 -24.34 -32.69
CA VAL A 303 -0.32 -23.82 -32.77
C VAL A 303 -0.53 -22.67 -31.78
N ALA A 304 -1.11 -21.58 -32.28
CA ALA A 304 -1.53 -20.41 -31.53
C ALA A 304 -2.95 -20.59 -30.95
N LEU A 305 -3.17 -20.06 -29.74
CA LEU A 305 -4.50 -19.90 -29.17
C LEU A 305 -4.97 -18.44 -29.28
N GLY A 306 -6.01 -18.21 -30.09
CA GLY A 306 -6.65 -16.90 -30.25
C GLY A 306 -5.93 -15.96 -31.22
N SER A 307 -4.64 -15.67 -31.01
CA SER A 307 -3.86 -14.75 -31.85
C SER A 307 -2.45 -15.28 -32.14
N MET A 308 -2.01 -15.12 -33.40
CA MET A 308 -0.66 -15.45 -33.85
C MET A 308 0.42 -14.49 -33.33
N ASP A 309 0.05 -13.35 -32.72
CA ASP A 309 0.99 -12.39 -32.13
C ASP A 309 1.30 -12.68 -30.66
N LYS A 310 0.63 -13.67 -30.07
CA LYS A 310 0.90 -14.13 -28.71
C LYS A 310 1.67 -15.44 -28.74
N VAL A 311 2.48 -15.69 -27.72
CA VAL A 311 3.21 -16.95 -27.56
C VAL A 311 2.29 -17.98 -26.93
N THR A 312 2.24 -19.17 -27.52
CA THR A 312 1.59 -20.35 -26.94
C THR A 312 2.66 -21.40 -26.69
N HIS A 313 2.78 -21.83 -25.44
CA HIS A 313 3.65 -22.92 -25.05
C HIS A 313 2.92 -24.27 -25.14
N ALA A 314 3.66 -25.36 -25.05
CA ALA A 314 3.12 -26.70 -25.10
C ALA A 314 3.80 -27.62 -24.09
N GLY A 315 3.03 -28.48 -23.43
CA GLY A 315 3.53 -29.42 -22.43
C GLY A 315 2.83 -30.77 -22.53
N THR A 316 3.48 -31.82 -22.02
CA THR A 316 2.92 -33.18 -22.03
C THR A 316 2.50 -33.61 -20.63
N ILE A 317 1.27 -34.12 -20.50
CA ILE A 317 0.80 -34.83 -19.31
C ILE A 317 0.76 -36.32 -19.61
N THR A 318 1.56 -37.09 -18.88
CA THR A 318 1.58 -38.56 -18.97
C THR A 318 0.74 -39.15 -17.86
N VAL A 319 -0.34 -39.85 -18.22
CA VAL A 319 -1.20 -40.54 -17.27
C VAL A 319 -0.68 -41.95 -17.04
N GLU A 320 -0.14 -42.18 -15.84
CA GLU A 320 0.39 -43.48 -15.46
C GLU A 320 -0.74 -44.51 -15.35
N PRO A 321 -0.50 -45.81 -15.58
CA PRO A 321 -1.50 -46.85 -15.33
C PRO A 321 -1.90 -46.93 -13.84
N GLY A 322 -3.15 -47.29 -13.57
CA GLY A 322 -3.67 -47.44 -12.20
C GLY A 322 -5.19 -47.53 -12.15
N ALA A 323 -5.73 -47.92 -11.00
CA ALA A 323 -7.17 -48.14 -10.83
C ALA A 323 -7.94 -46.89 -10.34
N GLU A 324 -7.26 -45.96 -9.67
CA GLU A 324 -7.89 -44.76 -9.09
C GLU A 324 -8.23 -43.74 -10.19
N PRO A 325 -9.45 -43.16 -10.19
CA PRO A 325 -9.78 -42.00 -11.03
C PRO A 325 -8.93 -40.78 -10.68
N LEU A 326 -8.69 -39.90 -11.66
CA LEU A 326 -7.87 -38.71 -11.49
C LEU A 326 -8.68 -37.45 -11.81
N TYR A 327 -8.57 -36.47 -10.91
CA TYR A 327 -9.10 -35.12 -11.11
C TYR A 327 -7.91 -34.16 -11.16
N LEU A 328 -7.63 -33.58 -12.33
CA LEU A 328 -6.45 -32.75 -12.52
C LEU A 328 -6.83 -31.27 -12.57
N VAL A 329 -6.11 -30.43 -11.84
CA VAL A 329 -6.22 -28.97 -11.91
C VAL A 329 -4.87 -28.41 -12.34
N ILE A 330 -4.81 -27.75 -13.49
CA ILE A 330 -3.59 -27.12 -14.00
C ILE A 330 -3.82 -25.61 -14.09
N THR A 331 -2.92 -24.84 -13.48
CA THR A 331 -2.94 -23.38 -13.52
C THR A 331 -1.61 -22.80 -14.03
N SER A 332 -1.65 -21.95 -15.05
CA SER A 332 -0.45 -21.35 -15.67
C SER A 332 -0.54 -19.84 -15.86
N TYR A 333 0.61 -19.16 -15.85
CA TYR A 333 0.66 -17.75 -16.28
C TYR A 333 0.55 -17.65 -17.81
N ALA A 334 1.47 -18.30 -18.52
CA ALA A 334 1.56 -18.24 -19.97
C ALA A 334 0.48 -19.10 -20.63
N ALA A 335 0.18 -18.77 -21.89
CA ALA A 335 -0.70 -19.60 -22.68
C ALA A 335 -0.08 -20.98 -22.95
N ALA A 336 -0.83 -22.07 -22.73
CA ALA A 336 -0.30 -23.43 -22.83
C ALA A 336 -1.32 -24.42 -23.43
N ILE A 337 -0.85 -25.26 -24.35
CA ILE A 337 -1.58 -26.44 -24.84
C ILE A 337 -0.99 -27.70 -24.19
N TRP A 338 -1.85 -28.47 -23.52
CA TRP A 338 -1.47 -29.71 -22.84
C TRP A 338 -1.80 -30.94 -23.69
N HIS A 339 -0.79 -31.74 -24.02
CA HIS A 339 -0.98 -33.02 -24.67
C HIS A 339 -1.11 -34.14 -23.64
N PHE A 340 -2.27 -34.80 -23.58
CA PHE A 340 -2.52 -35.92 -22.67
C PHE A 340 -2.26 -37.25 -23.37
N SER A 341 -1.51 -38.12 -22.71
CA SER A 341 -1.15 -39.45 -23.21
C SER A 341 -1.12 -40.49 -22.09
N GLY A 342 -1.05 -41.77 -22.44
CA GLY A 342 -1.05 -42.89 -21.48
C GLY A 342 -2.47 -43.36 -21.12
N ALA A 343 -2.69 -43.68 -19.84
CA ALA A 343 -3.96 -44.22 -19.33
C ALA A 343 -5.04 -43.13 -19.13
N VAL A 344 -5.31 -42.33 -20.17
CA VAL A 344 -6.20 -41.16 -20.12
C VAL A 344 -7.64 -41.50 -19.71
N ASP A 345 -8.07 -42.75 -19.86
CA ASP A 345 -9.39 -43.21 -19.40
C ASP A 345 -9.61 -43.01 -17.90
N ARG A 346 -8.53 -42.98 -17.11
CA ARG A 346 -8.55 -42.70 -15.67
C ARG A 346 -8.95 -41.26 -15.33
N ILE A 347 -8.81 -40.33 -16.28
CA ILE A 347 -9.12 -38.93 -16.04
C ILE A 347 -10.63 -38.78 -15.95
N GLU A 348 -11.12 -38.42 -14.77
CA GLU A 348 -12.51 -38.05 -14.53
C GLU A 348 -12.77 -36.63 -15.06
N ARG A 349 -11.84 -35.71 -14.75
CA ARG A 349 -11.95 -34.31 -15.12
C ARG A 349 -10.58 -33.65 -15.14
N VAL A 350 -10.37 -32.74 -16.10
CA VAL A 350 -9.28 -31.77 -16.09
C VAL A 350 -9.86 -30.37 -16.03
N VAL A 351 -9.41 -29.58 -15.07
CA VAL A 351 -9.66 -28.14 -15.00
C VAL A 351 -8.40 -27.41 -15.43
N LEU A 352 -8.50 -26.63 -16.50
CA LEU A 352 -7.42 -25.76 -16.96
C LEU A 352 -7.75 -24.30 -16.66
N ALA A 353 -6.82 -23.62 -16.02
CA ALA A 353 -6.84 -22.19 -15.78
C ALA A 353 -5.55 -21.55 -16.31
N SER A 354 -5.66 -20.42 -16.99
CA SER A 354 -4.50 -19.64 -17.40
C SER A 354 -4.83 -18.16 -17.34
N LEU A 355 -3.86 -17.31 -17.01
CA LEU A 355 -4.02 -15.86 -17.13
C LEU A 355 -4.14 -15.41 -18.60
N GLN A 356 -3.67 -16.22 -19.53
CA GLN A 356 -3.72 -15.93 -20.96
C GLN A 356 -4.72 -16.84 -21.67
N ALA A 357 -4.30 -18.05 -22.04
CA ALA A 357 -5.10 -18.98 -22.82
C ALA A 357 -4.69 -20.42 -22.52
N THR A 358 -5.61 -21.36 -22.66
CA THR A 358 -5.27 -22.76 -22.45
C THR A 358 -6.06 -23.66 -23.37
N GLY A 359 -5.51 -24.83 -23.63
CA GLY A 359 -6.15 -25.87 -24.43
C GLY A 359 -5.56 -27.23 -24.12
N ALA A 360 -6.22 -28.28 -24.61
CA ALA A 360 -5.71 -29.63 -24.48
C ALA A 360 -5.94 -30.46 -25.75
N THR A 361 -5.12 -31.49 -25.91
CA THR A 361 -5.28 -32.57 -26.90
C THR A 361 -5.17 -33.92 -26.20
N GLY A 362 -5.72 -34.98 -26.81
CA GLY A 362 -5.66 -36.33 -26.23
C GLY A 362 -6.69 -36.62 -25.14
N LEU A 363 -7.64 -35.70 -24.93
CA LEU A 363 -8.80 -35.88 -24.05
C LEU A 363 -10.09 -35.46 -24.76
N PRO A 364 -11.21 -36.11 -24.44
CA PRO A 364 -12.50 -35.71 -24.98
C PRO A 364 -13.00 -34.44 -24.28
N ALA A 365 -13.72 -33.60 -25.03
CA ALA A 365 -14.07 -32.23 -24.61
C ALA A 365 -14.93 -32.21 -23.33
N GLU A 366 -15.77 -33.22 -23.10
CA GLU A 366 -16.63 -33.34 -21.92
C GLU A 366 -15.86 -33.57 -20.61
N ARG A 367 -14.62 -34.06 -20.69
CA ARG A 367 -13.72 -34.24 -19.54
C ARG A 367 -12.84 -33.02 -19.30
N LEU A 368 -12.99 -31.97 -20.09
CA LEU A 368 -12.21 -30.74 -19.98
C LEU A 368 -13.10 -29.58 -19.54
N THR A 369 -12.74 -28.95 -18.44
CA THR A 369 -13.32 -27.68 -18.00
C THR A 369 -12.25 -26.60 -18.11
N GLN A 370 -12.54 -25.53 -18.83
CA GLN A 370 -11.67 -24.36 -18.92
C GLN A 370 -12.30 -23.22 -18.15
N LEU A 371 -11.55 -22.65 -17.19
CA LEU A 371 -12.04 -21.53 -16.41
C LEU A 371 -11.83 -20.23 -17.21
N ALA A 372 -12.95 -19.64 -17.64
CA ALA A 372 -12.97 -18.43 -18.45
C ALA A 372 -12.83 -17.18 -17.57
N GLY A 373 -11.60 -16.70 -17.38
CA GLY A 373 -11.32 -15.45 -16.68
C GLY A 373 -9.96 -15.46 -16.02
N SER A 374 -9.21 -14.36 -16.15
CA SER A 374 -7.85 -14.21 -15.60
C SER A 374 -7.79 -14.38 -14.08
N ASN A 375 -8.91 -14.36 -13.37
CA ASN A 375 -8.92 -14.34 -11.90
C ASN A 375 -9.64 -15.54 -11.27
N CYS A 376 -10.01 -16.57 -12.06
CA CYS A 376 -10.78 -17.70 -11.53
C CYS A 376 -9.98 -18.58 -10.56
N LEU A 377 -8.74 -18.84 -10.89
CA LEU A 377 -7.83 -19.62 -10.06
C LEU A 377 -6.43 -19.01 -10.23
N PRO A 378 -5.78 -18.55 -9.14
CA PRO A 378 -4.45 -17.99 -9.28
C PRO A 378 -3.46 -19.08 -9.71
N TYR A 379 -2.49 -18.69 -10.55
CA TYR A 379 -1.34 -19.54 -10.82
C TYR A 379 -0.32 -19.40 -9.68
N PHE A 380 0.51 -20.41 -9.52
CA PHE A 380 1.53 -20.44 -8.46
C PHE A 380 2.74 -21.24 -8.95
N THR A 381 3.93 -20.83 -8.54
CA THR A 381 5.19 -21.50 -8.88
C THR A 381 5.93 -22.04 -7.66
N GLU A 382 5.44 -21.73 -6.46
CA GLU A 382 6.03 -22.10 -5.18
C GLU A 382 4.99 -22.75 -4.26
N LEU A 383 5.35 -23.87 -3.62
CA LEU A 383 4.42 -24.60 -2.74
C LEU A 383 4.01 -23.78 -1.51
N GLN A 384 4.95 -23.05 -0.91
CA GLN A 384 4.69 -22.23 0.28
C GLN A 384 4.43 -20.77 -0.10
N SER A 385 3.29 -20.51 -0.72
CA SER A 385 2.89 -19.16 -1.10
C SER A 385 1.41 -18.89 -0.83
N GLY A 386 1.05 -17.62 -0.66
CA GLY A 386 -0.34 -17.20 -0.52
C GLY A 386 -1.20 -17.60 -1.73
N GLU A 387 -0.63 -17.58 -2.94
CA GLU A 387 -1.33 -18.00 -4.16
C GLU A 387 -1.61 -19.50 -4.18
N THR A 388 -0.67 -20.35 -3.73
CA THR A 388 -0.92 -21.79 -3.59
C THR A 388 -2.00 -22.07 -2.56
N ALA A 389 -2.00 -21.35 -1.42
CA ALA A 389 -3.02 -21.50 -0.39
C ALA A 389 -4.41 -21.09 -0.92
N LYS A 390 -4.52 -19.94 -1.62
CA LYS A 390 -5.76 -19.48 -2.25
C LYS A 390 -6.26 -20.48 -3.29
N ALA A 391 -5.39 -20.93 -4.19
CA ALA A 391 -5.76 -21.86 -5.26
C ALA A 391 -6.18 -23.21 -4.69
N SER A 392 -5.46 -23.75 -3.69
CA SER A 392 -5.82 -25.01 -3.04
C SER A 392 -7.14 -24.91 -2.26
N GLY A 393 -7.36 -23.79 -1.57
CA GLY A 393 -8.64 -23.52 -0.89
C GLY A 393 -9.80 -23.43 -1.86
N ARG A 394 -9.60 -22.80 -3.01
CA ARG A 394 -10.61 -22.70 -4.07
C ARG A 394 -10.94 -24.06 -4.71
N VAL A 395 -9.93 -24.91 -4.93
CA VAL A 395 -10.16 -26.30 -5.35
C VAL A 395 -10.93 -27.07 -4.28
N ALA A 396 -10.58 -26.90 -3.01
CA ALA A 396 -11.29 -27.54 -1.90
C ALA A 396 -12.76 -27.16 -1.83
N GLU A 397 -13.07 -25.88 -2.06
CA GLU A 397 -14.43 -25.34 -2.06
C GLU A 397 -15.26 -25.86 -3.25
N ASP A 398 -14.78 -25.67 -4.48
CA ASP A 398 -15.59 -25.98 -5.67
C ASP A 398 -15.58 -27.48 -6.00
N ALA A 399 -14.41 -28.14 -5.92
CA ALA A 399 -14.30 -29.58 -6.19
C ALA A 399 -14.81 -30.43 -5.00
N GLY A 400 -15.04 -29.81 -3.84
CA GLY A 400 -15.59 -30.41 -2.62
C GLY A 400 -14.56 -31.14 -1.74
N ARG A 401 -13.29 -31.19 -2.16
CA ARG A 401 -12.18 -31.86 -1.47
C ARG A 401 -10.86 -31.14 -1.76
N ALA A 402 -10.00 -31.04 -0.74
CA ALA A 402 -8.66 -30.49 -0.91
C ALA A 402 -7.83 -31.35 -1.89
N PRO A 403 -6.86 -30.76 -2.61
CA PRO A 403 -5.92 -31.51 -3.44
C PRO A 403 -5.15 -32.56 -2.63
N ASP A 404 -5.05 -33.78 -3.15
CA ASP A 404 -4.25 -34.86 -2.56
C ASP A 404 -2.75 -34.69 -2.88
N LEU A 405 -2.44 -34.00 -3.98
CA LEU A 405 -1.08 -33.67 -4.39
C LEU A 405 -1.04 -32.28 -5.03
N VAL A 406 -0.15 -31.42 -4.53
CA VAL A 406 0.12 -30.10 -5.12
C VAL A 406 1.57 -30.07 -5.59
N VAL A 407 1.78 -29.70 -6.85
CA VAL A 407 3.09 -29.53 -7.45
C VAL A 407 3.20 -28.11 -7.99
N ALA A 408 4.27 -27.40 -7.62
CA ALA A 408 4.55 -26.07 -8.09
C ALA A 408 5.92 -26.03 -8.76
N ARG A 409 6.00 -25.55 -10.00
CA ARG A 409 7.26 -25.44 -10.76
C ARG A 409 7.22 -24.20 -11.63
N TYR A 410 8.34 -23.49 -11.77
CA TYR A 410 8.39 -22.36 -12.70
C TYR A 410 8.18 -22.83 -14.15
N GLU A 411 8.96 -23.82 -14.57
CA GLU A 411 8.90 -24.44 -15.90
C GLU A 411 8.79 -25.97 -15.83
N VAL A 412 8.08 -26.56 -16.79
CA VAL A 412 7.87 -28.02 -16.92
C VAL A 412 7.94 -28.45 -18.39
N GLY A 413 8.76 -29.45 -18.72
CA GLY A 413 8.76 -30.11 -20.03
C GLY A 413 7.72 -31.23 -20.15
N GLY A 414 7.51 -31.97 -19.05
CA GLY A 414 6.43 -32.94 -18.93
C GLY A 414 6.06 -33.24 -17.48
N PHE A 415 4.84 -33.72 -17.26
CA PHE A 415 4.33 -34.03 -15.93
C PHE A 415 3.63 -35.38 -15.92
N SER A 416 4.00 -36.24 -14.96
CA SER A 416 3.38 -37.55 -14.79
C SER A 416 2.36 -37.52 -13.65
N VAL A 417 1.20 -38.11 -13.88
CA VAL A 417 0.11 -38.21 -12.89
C VAL A 417 -0.25 -39.67 -12.63
N PRO A 418 -0.50 -40.09 -11.37
CA PRO A 418 -0.57 -39.25 -10.16
C PRO A 418 0.75 -39.07 -9.39
N SER A 419 1.88 -39.59 -9.86
CA SER A 419 3.17 -39.52 -9.13
C SER A 419 3.67 -38.09 -8.86
N GLY A 420 3.29 -37.13 -9.70
CA GLY A 420 3.81 -35.76 -9.64
C GLY A 420 5.22 -35.63 -10.20
N ALA A 421 5.72 -36.65 -10.90
CA ALA A 421 7.06 -36.61 -11.47
C ALA A 421 7.15 -35.55 -12.57
N VAL A 422 8.11 -34.64 -12.44
CA VAL A 422 8.39 -33.58 -13.40
C VAL A 422 9.51 -34.04 -14.31
N GLN A 423 9.24 -34.12 -15.60
CA GLN A 423 10.22 -34.39 -16.63
C GLN A 423 10.81 -33.05 -17.08
N ARG A 424 12.14 -32.90 -16.94
CA ARG A 424 12.91 -31.85 -17.59
C ARG A 424 13.54 -32.42 -18.83
N GLN A 425 13.47 -31.71 -19.95
CA GLN A 425 14.00 -32.23 -21.22
C GLN A 425 15.54 -32.17 -21.28
N THR A 426 16.18 -31.36 -20.43
CA THR A 426 17.63 -31.38 -20.20
C THR A 426 18.00 -32.32 -19.05
N ASP A 427 18.19 -33.61 -19.34
CA ASP A 427 19.01 -34.50 -18.50
C ASP A 427 20.48 -34.36 -18.93
N PRO A 428 21.34 -33.65 -18.16
CA PRO A 428 22.76 -33.51 -18.48
C PRO A 428 23.54 -34.84 -18.48
N ARG A 429 22.92 -35.98 -18.12
CA ARG A 429 23.58 -37.31 -18.06
C ARG A 429 23.39 -38.18 -19.30
N LYS A 430 22.63 -37.73 -20.31
CA LYS A 430 22.50 -38.46 -21.60
C LYS A 430 23.15 -37.69 -22.75
N PRO A 431 24.45 -37.86 -23.00
CA PRO A 431 25.05 -37.36 -24.22
C PRO A 431 24.49 -38.15 -25.40
N GLN A 432 23.86 -37.47 -26.37
CA GLN A 432 23.70 -38.02 -27.70
C GLN A 432 25.09 -37.99 -28.35
N VAL A 433 25.82 -39.11 -28.28
CA VAL A 433 27.20 -39.19 -28.78
C VAL A 433 27.17 -39.39 -30.30
N MET A 434 27.64 -38.39 -31.04
CA MET A 434 28.02 -38.49 -32.45
C MET A 434 29.51 -38.87 -32.51
N VAL A 435 29.86 -39.95 -33.22
CA VAL A 435 31.25 -40.35 -33.45
C VAL A 435 31.70 -39.82 -34.81
N ILE A 436 32.69 -38.91 -34.82
CA ILE A 436 33.29 -38.37 -36.04
C ILE A 436 34.69 -38.96 -36.18
N GLN A 437 34.90 -39.80 -37.18
CA GLN A 437 36.19 -40.41 -37.47
C GLN A 437 36.78 -39.80 -38.75
N LYS A 438 37.99 -39.23 -38.64
CA LYS A 438 38.71 -38.63 -39.77
C LYS A 438 39.88 -39.54 -40.15
N SER A 439 39.85 -40.06 -41.38
CA SER A 439 40.96 -40.81 -41.96
C SER A 439 41.17 -40.41 -43.43
N GLY A 440 42.42 -40.09 -43.78
CA GLY A 440 42.83 -39.89 -45.18
C GLY A 440 42.08 -38.82 -45.99
N GLY A 441 41.56 -37.76 -45.36
CA GLY A 441 40.80 -36.70 -46.05
C GLY A 441 39.31 -36.99 -46.27
N SER A 442 38.83 -38.16 -45.85
CA SER A 442 37.41 -38.49 -45.76
C SER A 442 36.91 -38.36 -44.32
N ILE A 443 35.67 -37.93 -44.16
CA ILE A 443 34.94 -37.93 -42.88
C ILE A 443 33.84 -38.97 -43.01
N THR A 444 33.90 -40.00 -42.17
CA THR A 444 32.83 -40.99 -42.05
C THR A 444 32.02 -40.68 -40.79
N ILE A 445 30.70 -40.55 -40.94
CA ILE A 445 29.76 -40.32 -39.84
C ILE A 445 28.88 -41.57 -39.74
N GLU A 446 28.96 -42.28 -38.63
CA GLU A 446 28.12 -43.46 -38.34
C GLU A 446 27.08 -43.11 -37.28
N GLY A 447 25.79 -43.24 -37.65
CA GLY A 447 24.63 -42.86 -36.84
C GLY A 447 23.41 -42.54 -37.71
N ASP A 448 22.27 -42.19 -37.08
CA ASP A 448 21.05 -41.78 -37.80
C ASP A 448 21.28 -40.48 -38.60
N ALA A 449 21.21 -40.59 -39.93
CA ALA A 449 21.46 -39.51 -40.88
C ALA A 449 20.30 -38.48 -40.97
N SER A 450 19.16 -38.73 -40.31
CA SER A 450 18.04 -37.78 -40.22
C SER A 450 18.41 -36.44 -39.59
N ASN A 451 19.54 -36.38 -38.88
CA ASN A 451 19.95 -35.26 -38.01
C ASN A 451 21.09 -34.41 -38.61
N ILE A 452 21.45 -34.61 -39.87
CA ILE A 452 22.51 -33.84 -40.54
C ILE A 452 21.94 -32.48 -40.97
N VAL A 453 22.24 -31.43 -40.19
CA VAL A 453 21.89 -30.04 -40.51
C VAL A 453 23.13 -29.31 -41.03
N VAL A 454 23.04 -28.73 -42.23
CA VAL A 454 24.08 -27.81 -42.73
C VAL A 454 24.01 -26.51 -41.92
N GLN A 455 24.95 -26.35 -40.99
CA GLN A 455 25.02 -25.20 -40.09
C GLN A 455 26.04 -24.17 -40.56
N THR A 456 25.63 -22.91 -40.67
CA THR A 456 26.53 -21.76 -40.76
C THR A 456 26.82 -21.23 -39.35
N PRO A 457 27.97 -20.57 -39.13
CA PRO A 457 28.31 -19.99 -37.81
C PRO A 457 27.23 -19.03 -37.28
N SER A 458 26.50 -18.33 -38.16
CA SER A 458 25.42 -17.40 -37.81
C SER A 458 24.14 -18.09 -37.31
N MET A 459 23.89 -19.34 -37.67
CA MET A 459 22.74 -20.11 -37.18
C MET A 459 22.98 -20.73 -35.79
N ARG A 460 24.25 -21.03 -35.43
CA ARG A 460 24.60 -21.64 -34.14
C ARG A 460 24.19 -20.79 -32.93
N SER A 461 24.23 -19.45 -33.04
CA SER A 461 23.86 -18.59 -31.91
C SER A 461 22.36 -18.60 -31.64
N VAL A 462 21.52 -18.54 -32.68
CA VAL A 462 20.06 -18.52 -32.52
C VAL A 462 19.54 -19.90 -32.10
N GLU A 463 20.15 -20.99 -32.58
CA GLU A 463 19.85 -22.35 -32.11
C GLU A 463 20.24 -22.54 -30.63
N ALA A 464 21.37 -22.00 -30.19
CA ALA A 464 21.76 -22.01 -28.79
C ALA A 464 20.82 -21.18 -27.92
N GLU A 465 20.35 -20.02 -28.40
CA GLU A 465 19.35 -19.20 -27.72
C GLU A 465 18.00 -19.93 -27.63
N LEU A 466 17.55 -20.60 -28.70
CA LEU A 466 16.33 -21.42 -28.65
C LEU A 466 16.46 -22.53 -27.60
N ARG A 467 17.57 -23.27 -27.55
CA ARG A 467 17.79 -24.31 -26.52
C ARG A 467 17.89 -23.75 -25.11
N ARG A 468 18.32 -22.48 -24.97
CA ARG A 468 18.41 -21.80 -23.68
C ARG A 468 17.04 -21.36 -23.18
N PHE A 469 16.23 -20.77 -24.04
CA PHE A 469 14.94 -20.18 -23.66
C PHE A 469 13.76 -21.16 -23.77
N SER A 470 13.86 -22.15 -24.66
CA SER A 470 12.88 -23.21 -24.84
C SER A 470 13.63 -24.54 -24.94
N PRO A 471 14.14 -25.08 -23.82
CA PRO A 471 14.91 -26.32 -23.81
C PRO A 471 14.12 -27.51 -24.35
N GLY A 472 12.79 -27.42 -24.34
CA GLY A 472 11.91 -28.41 -24.96
C GLY A 472 11.69 -28.24 -26.47
N GLY A 473 12.25 -27.20 -27.07
CA GLY A 473 12.16 -26.91 -28.49
C GLY A 473 10.75 -26.51 -28.92
N VAL A 474 10.34 -26.99 -30.08
CA VAL A 474 8.99 -26.78 -30.63
C VAL A 474 8.26 -28.12 -30.63
N MET A 475 7.10 -28.16 -29.99
CA MET A 475 6.21 -29.30 -29.98
C MET A 475 5.18 -29.14 -31.09
N GLU A 476 5.13 -30.12 -31.99
CA GLU A 476 4.13 -30.15 -33.04
C GLU A 476 2.76 -30.51 -32.49
N VAL A 477 1.76 -29.66 -32.77
CA VAL A 477 0.38 -29.82 -32.29
C VAL A 477 -0.57 -29.83 -33.48
N ASP A 478 -1.49 -30.80 -33.50
CA ASP A 478 -2.57 -30.83 -34.48
C ASP A 478 -3.69 -29.87 -34.07
N ALA A 479 -3.76 -28.70 -34.71
CA ALA A 479 -4.72 -27.64 -34.39
C ALA A 479 -6.18 -28.13 -34.40
N SER A 480 -6.53 -29.10 -35.26
CA SER A 480 -7.90 -29.61 -35.38
C SER A 480 -8.35 -30.42 -34.16
N LYS A 481 -7.40 -30.92 -33.36
CA LYS A 481 -7.63 -31.73 -32.16
C LYS A 481 -7.57 -30.93 -30.87
N VAL A 482 -7.28 -29.63 -30.94
CA VAL A 482 -7.16 -28.77 -29.76
C VAL A 482 -8.55 -28.40 -29.26
N VAL A 483 -8.86 -28.81 -28.03
CA VAL A 483 -10.05 -28.35 -27.32
C VAL A 483 -9.68 -27.10 -26.52
N SER A 484 -10.16 -25.93 -26.94
CA SER A 484 -9.94 -24.63 -26.29
C SER A 484 -11.19 -23.74 -26.39
N LEU A 485 -11.34 -22.80 -25.46
CA LEU A 485 -12.32 -21.70 -25.56
C LEU A 485 -11.96 -20.70 -26.68
N LEU A 486 -10.68 -20.61 -27.04
CA LEU A 486 -10.18 -19.75 -28.12
C LEU A 486 -9.89 -20.58 -29.37
N PRO A 487 -9.98 -19.99 -30.58
CA PRO A 487 -9.65 -20.70 -31.80
C PRO A 487 -8.18 -21.12 -31.81
N ALA A 488 -7.93 -22.39 -32.12
CA ALA A 488 -6.60 -22.94 -32.30
C ALA A 488 -6.19 -22.85 -33.78
N MET A 489 -5.06 -22.22 -34.08
CA MET A 489 -4.60 -21.97 -35.46
C MET A 489 -3.10 -22.26 -35.56
N PRO A 490 -2.61 -22.98 -36.59
CA PRO A 490 -1.18 -23.14 -36.82
C PRO A 490 -0.49 -21.78 -36.96
N TYR A 491 0.71 -21.61 -36.40
CA TYR A 491 1.49 -20.40 -36.63
C TYR A 491 2.00 -20.34 -38.06
N ASP A 492 1.81 -19.20 -38.74
CA ASP A 492 2.50 -18.92 -40.01
C ASP A 492 4.02 -18.81 -39.78
N VAL A 493 4.40 -18.12 -38.70
CA VAL A 493 5.77 -17.97 -38.20
C VAL A 493 5.77 -18.34 -36.73
N LEU A 494 6.60 -19.32 -36.35
CA LEU A 494 6.71 -19.82 -34.98
C LEU A 494 7.10 -18.69 -34.01
N PRO A 495 6.80 -18.83 -32.71
CA PRO A 495 7.19 -17.83 -31.72
C PRO A 495 8.72 -17.73 -31.51
N GLN A 496 9.15 -16.57 -31.02
CA GLN A 496 10.48 -16.32 -30.47
C GLN A 496 11.63 -16.79 -31.40
N GLN A 497 12.70 -17.38 -30.84
CA GLN A 497 13.87 -17.86 -31.57
C GLN A 497 13.54 -18.97 -32.57
N ALA A 498 12.46 -19.74 -32.36
CA ALA A 498 12.02 -20.75 -33.31
C ALA A 498 11.54 -20.10 -34.62
N GLY A 499 10.79 -18.99 -34.54
CA GLY A 499 10.39 -18.20 -35.71
C GLY A 499 11.56 -17.56 -36.42
N LEU A 500 12.53 -17.02 -35.68
CA LEU A 500 13.75 -16.47 -36.27
C LEU A 500 14.51 -17.53 -37.08
N LEU A 501 14.67 -18.74 -36.52
CA LEU A 501 15.29 -19.87 -37.22
C LEU A 501 14.48 -20.32 -38.45
N GLN A 502 13.15 -20.40 -38.34
CA GLN A 502 12.27 -20.74 -39.46
C GLN A 502 12.47 -19.75 -40.62
N LEU A 503 12.46 -18.45 -40.32
CA LEU A 503 12.62 -17.40 -41.32
C LEU A 503 14.03 -17.38 -41.93
N MET A 504 15.07 -17.62 -41.12
CA MET A 504 16.44 -17.77 -41.62
C MET A 504 16.60 -18.96 -42.56
N ARG A 505 16.03 -20.12 -42.20
CA ARG A 505 16.06 -21.33 -43.04
C ARG A 505 15.33 -21.12 -44.37
N SER A 506 14.25 -20.34 -44.36
CA SER A 506 13.53 -19.99 -45.60
C SER A 506 14.28 -18.97 -46.47
N GLY A 507 15.33 -18.31 -45.95
CA GLY A 507 16.03 -17.20 -46.59
C GLY A 507 15.30 -15.85 -46.48
N ALA A 508 14.22 -15.76 -45.72
CA ALA A 508 13.50 -14.50 -45.49
C ALA A 508 14.22 -13.56 -44.51
N LEU A 509 15.04 -14.13 -43.62
CA LEU A 509 15.95 -13.41 -42.73
C LEU A 509 17.40 -13.84 -42.97
N THR A 510 18.31 -12.87 -42.96
CA THR A 510 19.75 -13.14 -42.81
C THR A 510 20.29 -12.37 -41.61
N ARG A 511 21.51 -12.69 -41.15
CA ARG A 511 22.12 -12.00 -40.01
C ARG A 511 23.45 -11.38 -40.40
N ASN A 512 23.64 -10.09 -40.13
CA ASN A 512 24.91 -9.40 -40.40
C ASN A 512 25.93 -9.65 -39.27
N GLN A 513 27.15 -9.14 -39.46
CA GLN A 513 28.24 -9.27 -38.46
C GLN A 513 27.95 -8.53 -37.15
N SER A 514 27.14 -7.47 -37.20
CA SER A 514 26.67 -6.71 -36.03
C SER A 514 25.54 -7.42 -35.26
N GLY A 515 25.09 -8.58 -35.75
CA GLY A 515 24.07 -9.40 -35.10
C GLY A 515 22.62 -8.98 -35.40
N GLU A 516 22.39 -8.05 -36.32
CA GLU A 516 21.07 -7.61 -36.75
C GLU A 516 20.47 -8.58 -37.77
N PHE A 517 19.16 -8.77 -37.69
CA PHE A 517 18.38 -9.59 -38.62
C PHE A 517 17.90 -8.74 -39.80
N LEU A 518 18.41 -9.05 -40.99
CA LEU A 518 18.10 -8.36 -42.23
C LEU A 518 16.87 -9.01 -42.86
N ILE A 519 15.81 -8.23 -43.03
CA ILE A 519 14.56 -8.68 -43.62
C ILE A 519 14.65 -8.59 -45.13
N GLN A 520 14.70 -9.75 -45.79
CA GLN A 520 14.93 -9.89 -47.24
C GLN A 520 13.63 -9.81 -48.06
N ARG A 521 12.50 -10.16 -47.46
CA ARG A 521 11.17 -10.14 -48.08
C ARG A 521 10.09 -9.97 -47.01
N LYS A 522 8.83 -9.76 -47.41
CA LYS A 522 7.71 -9.60 -46.46
C LYS A 522 7.62 -10.84 -45.55
N ILE A 523 7.59 -10.60 -44.24
CA ILE A 523 7.46 -11.63 -43.20
C ILE A 523 6.37 -11.22 -42.20
N ARG A 524 6.01 -12.14 -41.29
CA ARG A 524 5.41 -11.80 -40.00
C ARG A 524 6.49 -11.83 -38.92
N TYR A 525 6.47 -10.90 -37.97
CA TYR A 525 7.34 -10.99 -36.80
C TYR A 525 7.02 -12.24 -35.95
N PRO A 526 8.03 -13.00 -35.48
CA PRO A 526 7.81 -14.02 -34.47
C PRO A 526 7.17 -13.43 -33.21
N ALA A 527 6.14 -14.09 -32.69
CA ALA A 527 5.50 -13.67 -31.44
C ALA A 527 6.47 -13.73 -30.25
N GLY A 528 6.35 -12.79 -29.31
CA GLY A 528 7.07 -12.85 -28.03
C GLY A 528 8.54 -12.44 -28.05
N LEU A 529 8.98 -11.64 -29.03
CA LEU A 529 10.33 -11.07 -29.05
C LEU A 529 10.46 -9.88 -28.06
N ALA A 530 10.16 -10.14 -26.79
CA ALA A 530 10.18 -9.18 -25.70
C ALA A 530 11.26 -9.52 -24.66
N GLY A 531 11.75 -8.52 -23.93
CA GLY A 531 12.72 -8.70 -22.86
C GLY A 531 14.00 -9.38 -23.34
N ALA A 532 14.34 -10.53 -22.74
CA ALA A 532 15.51 -11.33 -23.09
C ALA A 532 15.45 -11.95 -24.51
N HIS A 533 14.26 -11.98 -25.14
CA HIS A 533 14.08 -12.44 -26.52
C HIS A 533 14.12 -11.31 -27.55
N SER A 534 14.30 -10.06 -27.13
CA SER A 534 14.29 -8.93 -28.06
C SER A 534 15.51 -8.95 -28.98
N VAL A 535 15.31 -8.57 -30.25
CA VAL A 535 16.34 -8.54 -31.27
C VAL A 535 16.33 -7.21 -32.04
N ARG A 536 17.28 -7.06 -32.96
CA ARG A 536 17.37 -5.90 -33.86
C ARG A 536 17.10 -6.35 -35.29
N PHE A 537 16.14 -5.69 -35.93
CA PHE A 537 15.81 -5.89 -37.33
C PHE A 537 16.24 -4.70 -38.18
N LEU A 538 16.72 -4.99 -39.39
CA LEU A 538 16.91 -4.02 -40.47
C LEU A 538 15.99 -4.41 -41.63
N LEU A 539 15.02 -3.56 -41.95
CA LEU A 539 14.16 -3.71 -43.11
C LEU A 539 14.90 -3.21 -44.34
N LEU A 540 15.27 -4.13 -45.24
CA LEU A 540 16.02 -3.78 -46.45
C LEU A 540 15.18 -2.95 -47.41
N LYS A 541 15.87 -2.13 -48.22
CA LYS A 541 15.24 -1.22 -49.17
C LYS A 541 14.30 -1.96 -50.14
N GLY A 542 13.08 -1.44 -50.29
CA GLY A 542 12.08 -1.99 -51.21
C GLY A 542 11.33 -3.23 -50.68
N VAL A 543 11.61 -3.66 -49.45
CA VAL A 543 10.86 -4.76 -48.80
C VAL A 543 9.62 -4.21 -48.09
N PRO A 544 8.42 -4.75 -48.33
CA PRO A 544 7.22 -4.33 -47.61
C PRO A 544 7.35 -4.53 -46.10
N GLN A 545 6.73 -3.63 -45.32
CA GLN A 545 6.73 -3.71 -43.87
C GLN A 545 6.17 -5.07 -43.41
N PRO A 546 6.82 -5.74 -42.44
CA PRO A 546 6.32 -6.99 -41.89
C PRO A 546 4.97 -6.84 -41.19
N ASP A 547 4.20 -7.93 -41.18
CA ASP A 547 2.98 -8.04 -40.39
C ASP A 547 3.28 -8.46 -38.94
N GLY A 548 2.33 -8.27 -38.02
CA GLY A 548 2.47 -8.66 -36.60
C GLY A 548 3.20 -7.62 -35.73
N ASP A 549 3.44 -7.98 -34.47
CA ASP A 549 4.04 -7.09 -33.46
C ASP A 549 5.51 -7.47 -33.19
N PRO A 550 6.49 -6.56 -33.39
CA PRO A 550 7.89 -6.82 -33.03
C PRO A 550 8.15 -6.79 -31.51
N ALA A 551 7.15 -6.48 -30.69
CA ALA A 551 7.22 -6.37 -29.25
C ALA A 551 8.30 -5.38 -28.78
N HIS A 552 9.32 -5.83 -28.04
CA HIS A 552 10.43 -4.96 -27.60
C HIS A 552 11.62 -4.97 -28.59
N SER A 553 11.46 -5.59 -29.76
CA SER A 553 12.52 -5.63 -30.77
C SER A 553 12.59 -4.32 -31.55
N ARG A 554 13.81 -3.85 -31.79
CA ARG A 554 14.05 -2.61 -32.52
C ARG A 554 14.03 -2.89 -34.02
N VAL A 555 13.23 -2.16 -34.78
CA VAL A 555 13.17 -2.27 -36.24
C VAL A 555 13.64 -0.96 -36.86
N ILE A 556 14.62 -1.00 -37.76
CA ILE A 556 15.12 0.17 -38.50
C ILE A 556 14.85 -0.02 -39.99
N SER A 557 14.37 1.02 -40.67
CA SER A 557 14.24 1.06 -42.13
C SER A 557 15.59 1.42 -42.76
N GLU A 558 16.10 0.60 -43.68
CA GLU A 558 17.29 0.96 -44.46
C GLU A 558 17.01 2.15 -45.41
N GLU A 559 15.77 2.27 -45.89
CA GLU A 559 15.37 3.32 -46.84
C GLU A 559 15.30 4.71 -46.20
N THR A 560 14.82 4.80 -44.95
CA THR A 560 14.63 6.09 -44.26
C THR A 560 15.66 6.33 -43.15
N GLY A 561 16.37 5.30 -42.69
CA GLY A 561 17.25 5.33 -41.53
C GLY A 561 16.53 5.52 -40.19
N GLN A 562 15.19 5.52 -40.18
CA GLN A 562 14.37 5.75 -38.99
C GLN A 562 13.83 4.44 -38.41
N PRO A 563 13.53 4.42 -37.09
CA PRO A 563 12.85 3.29 -36.47
C PRO A 563 11.42 3.13 -37.02
N ILE A 564 10.99 1.88 -37.21
CA ILE A 564 9.63 1.51 -37.60
C ILE A 564 8.91 0.95 -36.38
N GLY A 565 7.75 1.52 -36.02
CA GLY A 565 6.95 1.08 -34.87
C GLY A 565 7.24 1.90 -33.60
N LYS A 566 6.87 1.35 -32.42
CA LYS A 566 7.12 2.01 -31.13
C LYS A 566 8.62 1.95 -30.78
N PRO A 567 9.18 3.01 -30.16
CA PRO A 567 10.60 3.11 -29.83
C PRO A 567 11.10 2.06 -28.83
#